data_AF-A0A976FHZ4-F1
#
_entry.id   AF-A0A976FHZ4-F1
#
_cell.length_a   1.000
_cell.length_b   1.000
_cell.length_c   1.000
_cell.angle_alpha   90.00
_cell.angle_beta   90.00
_cell.angle_gamma   90.00
#
_symmetry.space_group_name_H-M   'P 1'
#
loop_
_entity.id
_entity.type
_entity.pdbx_description
1 polymer ?
#
loop_
_entity_poly.entity_id
_entity_poly.type
_entity_poly.pdbx_seq_one_letter_code
_entity_poly.pdbx_strand_id
1 'polypeptide(L)'
;MSSAKPQMSLFWPIWLLVSCFAHRASSTALVKITAFKTETSDHLRVQTRRSNEKFFEERMFDGLLASVADIVAEIAPSLHIRLASNKEAAVTRIFERIHLTAETSRLFESTQFQQLAKIMSKAFPEETTGYEALYSELVKFYGDEKLAVFVAEGMNIPKTKDIAEIYQGIQFDAWSTKADPVQYAYDVLRLGEVRGNMFHSPLLKIWATFAKKKIVSTSVTSSVIFDFLFRMLKKSYSEENLIVMLGTANDVAESQTDAGMVATALFRHWDVTKGSAALKLEQTDLNEIDYSFLKLRILYDQAKMTYNDFKEHMEALIDGASGFNAARVIAILQEHKSTSDLAAKELPKLLQSWKNNELASDTVLTILQLDIAEFKDMQESPIFSIWLSYCDEIGVLLSELRKFSDEQLANILAYTKYNENFREKLDAVQTLIFEEWKQTYNLKQLFYRLGLDEINGNIFESPALSTLLTFAFKSDVLDIVSAISPILQQHVGNYDEFAAMVFEAAYGNMPASNVAQMLYHSVLQGQNNA
;
A
#
# COMPACT_ATOMS: atom_id res chain seq x y z
N MET A 1 68.46 54.23 34.04
CA MET A 1 69.08 52.93 33.72
C MET A 1 68.38 51.87 34.55
N SER A 2 67.42 51.19 33.93
CA SER A 2 66.54 50.18 34.52
C SER A 2 66.62 48.96 33.61
N SER A 3 67.10 47.83 34.12
CA SER A 3 67.19 46.57 33.39
C SER A 3 66.26 45.54 34.05
N ALA A 4 65.03 45.42 33.52
CA ALA A 4 64.14 44.31 33.80
C ALA A 4 64.41 43.19 32.77
N LYS A 5 64.77 42.00 33.25
CA LYS A 5 64.87 40.76 32.46
C LYS A 5 63.50 40.08 32.38
N PRO A 6 63.16 39.38 31.27
CA PRO A 6 61.84 38.80 31.07
C PRO A 6 61.68 37.44 31.78
N GLN A 7 60.49 37.19 32.30
CA GLN A 7 60.03 35.90 32.82
C GLN A 7 59.81 34.91 31.66
N MET A 8 60.61 33.84 31.61
CA MET A 8 60.35 32.64 30.82
C MET A 8 61.00 31.44 31.53
N SER A 9 60.27 30.76 32.42
CA SER A 9 60.68 29.43 32.93
C SER A 9 59.57 28.69 33.69
N LEU A 10 58.43 28.39 33.05
CA LEU A 10 57.43 27.47 33.65
C LEU A 10 56.72 26.54 32.64
N PHE A 11 56.97 26.66 31.34
CA PHE A 11 56.28 25.85 30.32
C PHE A 11 56.94 24.49 30.02
N TRP A 12 58.22 24.30 30.38
CA TRP A 12 58.94 23.07 30.02
C TRP A 12 58.66 21.86 30.94
N PRO A 13 58.48 22.00 32.27
CA PRO A 13 58.16 20.87 33.15
C PRO A 13 56.75 20.31 32.89
N ILE A 14 55.80 21.18 32.53
CA ILE A 14 54.41 20.81 32.25
C ILE A 14 54.32 20.06 30.91
N TRP A 15 55.08 20.49 29.90
CA TRP A 15 55.13 19.81 28.60
C TRP A 15 55.83 18.44 28.67
N LEU A 16 56.87 18.30 29.52
CA LEU A 16 57.53 17.02 29.80
C LEU A 16 56.66 16.05 30.61
N LEU A 17 55.86 16.56 31.56
CA LEU A 17 54.89 15.72 32.28
C LEU A 17 53.76 15.25 31.34
N VAL A 18 53.28 16.11 30.45
CA VAL A 18 52.26 15.75 29.44
C VAL A 18 52.83 14.77 28.40
N SER A 19 54.08 14.93 27.95
CA SER A 19 54.70 14.03 26.96
C SER A 19 55.14 12.68 27.56
N CYS A 20 55.62 12.65 28.81
CA CYS A 20 56.02 11.40 29.47
C CYS A 20 54.82 10.55 29.92
N PHE A 21 53.66 11.16 30.21
CA PHE A 21 52.43 10.42 30.50
C PHE A 21 51.68 9.96 29.24
N ALA A 22 51.80 10.69 28.12
CA ALA A 22 51.10 10.35 26.87
C ALA A 22 51.60 9.05 26.21
N HIS A 23 52.83 8.59 26.50
CA HIS A 23 53.40 7.42 25.80
C HIS A 23 53.55 6.14 26.65
N ARG A 24 53.36 6.18 27.97
CA ARG A 24 53.56 4.99 28.79
C ARG A 24 52.76 4.93 30.10
N ALA A 25 51.48 5.30 30.13
CA ALA A 25 50.62 4.97 31.27
C ALA A 25 49.14 5.29 31.03
N SER A 26 48.42 4.50 30.21
CA SER A 26 46.96 4.60 30.22
C SER A 26 46.32 3.67 31.27
N SER A 27 46.84 2.45 31.46
CA SER A 27 46.26 1.50 32.42
C SER A 27 46.82 1.63 33.84
N THR A 28 48.13 1.86 33.97
CA THR A 28 48.85 1.75 35.26
C THR A 28 48.71 2.99 36.13
N ALA A 29 48.59 4.17 35.54
CA ALA A 29 48.36 5.41 36.28
C ALA A 29 46.92 5.49 36.81
N LEU A 30 45.94 5.05 36.02
CA LEU A 30 44.53 5.04 36.42
C LEU A 30 44.25 4.03 37.53
N VAL A 31 44.83 2.82 37.48
CA VAL A 31 44.76 1.83 38.58
C VAL A 31 45.35 2.39 39.88
N LYS A 32 46.41 3.20 39.80
CA LYS A 32 46.99 3.85 41.00
C LYS A 32 46.12 4.97 41.55
N ILE A 33 45.41 5.71 40.70
CA ILE A 33 44.49 6.78 41.12
C ILE A 33 43.20 6.20 41.73
N THR A 34 42.66 5.09 41.20
CA THR A 34 41.51 4.40 41.81
C THR A 34 41.89 3.65 43.09
N ALA A 35 43.09 3.05 43.15
CA ALA A 35 43.62 2.46 44.39
C ALA A 35 43.76 3.52 45.49
N PHE A 36 44.25 4.71 45.14
CA PHE A 36 44.32 5.86 46.04
C PHE A 36 42.95 6.31 46.53
N LYS A 37 41.88 6.22 45.69
CA LYS A 37 40.49 6.52 46.09
C LYS A 37 39.94 5.55 47.14
N THR A 38 40.22 4.25 47.02
CA THR A 38 39.87 3.25 48.05
C THR A 38 40.64 3.47 49.34
N GLU A 39 41.94 3.74 49.26
CA GLU A 39 42.81 3.87 50.43
C GLU A 39 42.55 5.19 51.20
N THR A 40 42.27 6.28 50.49
CA THR A 40 41.85 7.56 51.09
C THR A 40 40.44 7.51 51.69
N SER A 41 39.50 6.79 51.08
CA SER A 41 38.15 6.60 51.63
C SER A 41 38.17 5.82 52.95
N ASP A 42 39.05 4.81 53.06
CA ASP A 42 39.23 4.04 54.29
C ASP A 42 39.99 4.84 55.37
N HIS A 43 40.97 5.65 54.99
CA HIS A 43 41.67 6.56 55.92
C HIS A 43 40.80 7.73 56.41
N LEU A 44 39.90 8.25 55.56
CA LEU A 44 38.99 9.36 55.92
C LEU A 44 37.88 8.94 56.90
N ARG A 45 37.62 7.64 57.05
CA ARG A 45 36.67 7.11 58.03
C ARG A 45 37.20 7.13 59.48
N VAL A 46 38.51 7.39 59.67
CA VAL A 46 39.18 7.28 60.98
C VAL A 46 39.55 8.62 61.64
N GLN A 47 39.44 9.79 60.98
CA GLN A 47 39.72 11.07 61.66
C GLN A 47 38.72 12.19 61.36
N THR A 48 37.98 12.58 62.40
CA THR A 48 37.11 13.75 62.44
C THR A 48 37.76 14.88 63.27
N ARG A 49 38.23 15.96 62.62
CA ARG A 49 38.09 17.38 63.04
C ARG A 49 38.95 18.34 62.20
N ARG A 50 38.30 19.09 61.29
CA ARG A 50 38.51 20.52 60.93
C ARG A 50 37.72 20.81 59.65
N SER A 51 36.63 21.58 59.75
CA SER A 51 35.54 21.58 58.77
C SER A 51 35.65 22.60 57.63
N ASN A 52 36.64 23.49 57.61
CA ASN A 52 36.67 24.58 56.60
C ASN A 52 37.77 24.43 55.53
N GLU A 53 38.91 23.78 55.82
CA GLU A 53 39.92 23.45 54.80
C GLU A 53 39.51 22.20 54.00
N LYS A 54 38.92 21.19 54.67
CA LYS A 54 38.36 19.99 54.03
C LYS A 54 37.35 20.31 52.93
N PHE A 55 36.49 21.32 53.13
CA PHE A 55 35.47 21.70 52.16
C PHE A 55 36.07 22.36 50.90
N PHE A 56 37.22 23.04 51.04
CA PHE A 56 37.92 23.68 49.93
C PHE A 56 38.77 22.66 49.16
N GLU A 57 39.43 21.75 49.87
CA GLU A 57 40.19 20.65 49.27
C GLU A 57 39.29 19.63 48.58
N GLU A 58 38.15 19.25 49.17
CA GLU A 58 37.17 18.35 48.53
C GLU A 58 36.63 18.98 47.23
N ARG A 59 36.22 20.25 47.23
CA ARG A 59 35.77 20.93 45.99
C ARG A 59 36.87 21.09 44.94
N MET A 60 38.11 21.35 45.36
CA MET A 60 39.25 21.48 44.44
C MET A 60 39.65 20.12 43.85
N PHE A 61 39.58 19.06 44.65
CA PHE A 61 39.84 17.69 44.22
C PHE A 61 38.73 17.17 43.31
N ASP A 62 37.46 17.48 43.63
CA ASP A 62 36.32 17.20 42.76
C ASP A 62 36.42 17.94 41.42
N GLY A 63 36.88 19.20 41.44
CA GLY A 63 37.17 19.98 40.24
C GLY A 63 38.30 19.38 39.38
N LEU A 64 39.37 18.89 40.02
CA LEU A 64 40.48 18.23 39.33
C LEU A 64 40.03 16.88 38.75
N LEU A 65 39.26 16.09 39.50
CA LEU A 65 38.70 14.82 39.05
C LEU A 65 37.73 15.00 37.88
N ALA A 66 36.91 16.06 37.90
CA ALA A 66 36.04 16.41 36.78
C ALA A 66 36.88 16.73 35.53
N SER A 67 37.93 17.55 35.66
CA SER A 67 38.82 17.88 34.54
C SER A 67 39.55 16.66 33.96
N VAL A 68 40.00 15.73 34.81
CA VAL A 68 40.63 14.47 34.38
C VAL A 68 39.62 13.55 33.71
N ALA A 69 38.40 13.49 34.22
CA ALA A 69 37.32 12.72 33.60
C ALA A 69 36.97 13.24 32.20
N ASP A 70 36.98 14.56 31.99
CA ASP A 70 36.74 15.20 30.69
C ASP A 70 37.86 14.91 29.68
N ILE A 71 39.13 14.94 30.13
CA ILE A 71 40.29 14.56 29.29
C ILE A 71 40.23 13.06 28.93
N VAL A 72 39.85 12.20 29.87
CA VAL A 72 39.70 10.75 29.61
C VAL A 72 38.53 10.48 28.66
N ALA A 73 37.43 11.23 28.78
CA ALA A 73 36.30 11.17 27.85
C ALA A 73 36.71 11.61 26.43
N GLU A 74 37.71 12.49 26.29
CA GLU A 74 38.25 12.94 25.00
C GLU A 74 39.13 11.88 24.34
N ILE A 75 40.08 11.34 25.10
CA ILE A 75 41.16 10.53 24.54
C ILE A 75 40.80 9.04 24.52
N ALA A 76 39.98 8.58 25.48
CA ALA A 76 39.57 7.18 25.61
C ALA A 76 38.10 7.03 26.04
N PRO A 77 37.13 7.36 25.16
CA PRO A 77 35.70 7.33 25.48
C PRO A 77 35.19 6.01 26.08
N SER A 78 35.65 4.87 25.55
CA SER A 78 35.23 3.55 26.07
C SER A 78 35.79 3.27 27.47
N LEU A 79 36.97 3.79 27.80
CA LEU A 79 37.55 3.67 29.13
C LEU A 79 36.84 4.59 30.14
N HIS A 80 36.45 5.79 29.71
CA HIS A 80 35.62 6.69 30.50
C HIS A 80 34.33 6.00 30.97
N ILE A 81 33.59 5.38 30.05
CA ILE A 81 32.35 4.67 30.37
C ILE A 81 32.61 3.45 31.26
N ARG A 82 33.67 2.67 31.00
CA ARG A 82 34.02 1.48 31.81
C ARG A 82 34.29 1.78 33.28
N LEU A 83 34.96 2.90 33.54
CA LEU A 83 35.41 3.29 34.88
C LEU A 83 34.39 4.19 35.61
N ALA A 84 33.36 4.66 34.91
CA ALA A 84 32.35 5.53 35.49
C ALA A 84 31.52 4.81 36.55
N SER A 85 31.33 5.46 37.70
CA SER A 85 30.42 4.98 38.75
C SER A 85 28.96 5.05 38.33
N ASN A 86 28.61 6.03 37.48
CA ASN A 86 27.31 6.12 36.80
C ASN A 86 27.53 5.96 35.29
N LYS A 87 27.24 4.76 34.77
CA LYS A 87 27.44 4.44 33.34
C LYS A 87 26.49 5.20 32.43
N GLU A 88 25.26 5.46 32.85
CA GLU A 88 24.28 6.22 32.07
C GLU A 88 24.79 7.65 31.82
N ALA A 89 25.18 8.35 32.90
CA ALA A 89 25.70 9.71 32.78
C ALA A 89 26.98 9.79 31.93
N ALA A 90 27.83 8.76 31.99
CA ALA A 90 29.03 8.69 31.15
C ALA A 90 28.68 8.45 29.67
N VAL A 91 27.68 7.61 29.39
CA VAL A 91 27.18 7.38 28.02
C VAL A 91 26.55 8.65 27.45
N THR A 92 25.70 9.35 28.21
CA THR A 92 25.12 10.65 27.81
C THR A 92 26.20 11.67 27.48
N ARG A 93 27.23 11.80 28.32
CA ARG A 93 28.36 12.71 28.06
C ARG A 93 29.08 12.39 26.74
N ILE A 94 29.32 11.11 26.45
CA ILE A 94 29.96 10.71 25.19
C ILE A 94 29.02 10.95 23.99
N PHE A 95 27.72 10.69 24.15
CA PHE A 95 26.71 10.91 23.12
C PHE A 95 26.60 12.40 22.73
N GLU A 96 26.49 13.29 23.72
CA GLU A 96 26.42 14.75 23.51
C GLU A 96 27.64 15.31 22.78
N ARG A 97 28.82 14.69 22.99
CA ARG A 97 30.07 15.09 22.35
C ARG A 97 30.16 14.65 20.89
N ILE A 98 29.67 13.45 20.58
CA ILE A 98 29.65 12.92 19.21
C ILE A 98 28.34 13.41 18.58
N HIS A 99 28.32 14.69 18.20
CA HIS A 99 27.15 15.40 17.68
C HIS A 99 26.46 14.64 16.53
N LEU A 100 25.42 13.86 16.86
CA LEU A 100 24.48 13.31 15.89
C LEU A 100 23.58 14.45 15.42
N THR A 101 23.57 14.73 14.12
CA THR A 101 22.74 15.80 13.55
C THR A 101 21.28 15.34 13.46
N ALA A 102 20.34 16.23 13.77
CA ALA A 102 18.90 15.92 13.71
C ALA A 102 18.40 15.45 12.32
N GLU A 103 19.17 15.73 11.27
CA GLU A 103 18.87 15.41 9.87
C GLU A 103 19.64 14.20 9.32
N THR A 104 20.22 13.31 10.15
CA THR A 104 20.86 12.09 9.61
C THR A 104 19.82 11.17 8.96
N SER A 105 19.47 11.41 7.70
CA SER A 105 18.81 10.43 6.85
C SER A 105 19.73 9.21 6.81
N ARG A 106 19.23 8.03 7.20
CA ARG A 106 20.00 6.78 7.37
C ARG A 106 20.98 6.79 8.55
N LEU A 107 20.43 6.86 9.76
CA LEU A 107 21.15 6.82 11.04
C LEU A 107 22.30 5.79 11.07
N PHE A 108 22.05 4.54 10.68
CA PHE A 108 23.03 3.46 10.78
C PHE A 108 24.19 3.55 9.76
N GLU A 109 24.02 4.31 8.68
CA GLU A 109 25.12 4.59 7.74
C GLU A 109 26.02 5.72 8.23
N SER A 110 25.55 6.54 9.17
CA SER A 110 26.29 7.70 9.66
C SER A 110 27.58 7.31 10.37
N THR A 111 28.65 8.07 10.10
CA THR A 111 29.95 7.84 10.72
C THR A 111 29.90 8.06 12.24
N GLN A 112 29.07 9.01 12.68
CA GLN A 112 28.82 9.32 14.09
C GLN A 112 28.19 8.13 14.82
N PHE A 113 27.15 7.53 14.24
CA PHE A 113 26.53 6.33 14.82
C PHE A 113 27.54 5.18 14.89
N GLN A 114 28.29 4.91 13.82
CA GLN A 114 29.27 3.83 13.80
C GLN A 114 30.38 4.03 14.84
N GLN A 115 30.80 5.27 15.07
CA GLN A 115 31.73 5.61 16.15
C GLN A 115 31.13 5.33 17.52
N LEU A 116 29.90 5.79 17.79
CA LEU A 116 29.21 5.55 19.04
C LEU A 116 28.99 4.06 19.31
N ALA A 117 28.51 3.30 18.33
CA ALA A 117 28.32 1.85 18.43
C ALA A 117 29.64 1.13 18.78
N LYS A 118 30.75 1.51 18.13
CA LYS A 118 32.08 0.97 18.41
C LYS A 118 32.61 1.34 19.80
N ILE A 119 32.27 2.53 20.30
CA ILE A 119 32.63 2.93 21.66
C ILE A 119 31.87 2.07 22.65
N MET A 120 30.56 1.87 22.45
CA MET A 120 29.74 1.07 23.36
C MET A 120 30.15 -0.41 23.37
N SER A 121 30.39 -1.02 22.23
CA SER A 121 30.84 -2.43 22.18
C SER A 121 32.19 -2.65 22.89
N LYS A 122 33.04 -1.62 22.96
CA LYS A 122 34.30 -1.66 23.74
C LYS A 122 34.14 -1.29 25.21
N ALA A 123 33.07 -0.56 25.54
CA ALA A 123 32.84 -0.03 26.88
C ALA A 123 32.09 -1.03 27.78
N PHE A 124 31.28 -1.90 27.19
CA PHE A 124 30.46 -2.86 27.94
C PHE A 124 31.00 -4.29 27.80
N PRO A 125 30.83 -5.14 28.83
CA PRO A 125 31.25 -6.54 28.76
C PRO A 125 30.48 -7.35 27.72
N GLU A 126 29.19 -7.04 27.57
CA GLU A 126 28.30 -7.60 26.56
C GLU A 126 27.94 -6.52 25.54
N GLU A 127 27.98 -6.88 24.27
CA GLU A 127 27.72 -5.97 23.16
C GLU A 127 26.26 -5.46 23.19
N THR A 128 25.32 -6.34 23.55
CA THR A 128 23.89 -6.05 23.73
C THR A 128 23.66 -4.95 24.76
N THR A 129 24.30 -5.01 25.93
CA THR A 129 24.21 -3.95 26.97
C THR A 129 24.73 -2.60 26.45
N GLY A 130 25.77 -2.62 25.61
CA GLY A 130 26.26 -1.42 24.95
C GLY A 130 25.24 -0.82 23.97
N TYR A 131 24.57 -1.67 23.19
CA TYR A 131 23.51 -1.23 22.28
C TYR A 131 22.27 -0.71 23.01
N GLU A 132 21.86 -1.31 24.12
CA GLU A 132 20.75 -0.83 24.97
C GLU A 132 21.03 0.55 25.56
N ALA A 133 22.27 0.77 26.03
CA ALA A 133 22.69 2.06 26.56
C ALA A 133 22.66 3.14 25.46
N LEU A 134 23.12 2.82 24.24
CA LEU A 134 23.06 3.75 23.12
C LEU A 134 21.62 3.98 22.62
N TYR A 135 20.80 2.94 22.59
CA TYR A 135 19.37 3.04 22.24
C TYR A 135 18.64 4.02 23.16
N SER A 136 18.91 3.97 24.46
CA SER A 136 18.32 4.87 25.45
C SER A 136 18.61 6.35 25.14
N GLU A 137 19.84 6.68 24.73
CA GLU A 137 20.19 8.04 24.32
C GLU A 137 19.56 8.43 22.98
N LEU A 138 19.47 7.49 22.02
CA LEU A 138 18.82 7.73 20.74
C LEU A 138 17.31 8.01 20.91
N VAL A 139 16.63 7.34 21.84
CA VAL A 139 15.23 7.63 22.18
C VAL A 139 15.10 9.02 22.81
N LYS A 140 16.00 9.41 23.74
CA LYS A 140 16.02 10.76 24.32
C LYS A 140 16.20 11.84 23.25
N PHE A 141 17.01 11.56 22.23
CA PHE A 141 17.35 12.52 21.19
C PHE A 141 16.33 12.61 20.05
N TYR A 142 15.91 11.47 19.50
CA TYR A 142 15.01 11.41 18.33
C TYR A 142 13.54 11.23 18.70
N GLY A 143 13.26 10.72 19.90
CA GLY A 143 11.96 10.15 20.24
C GLY A 143 11.77 8.74 19.65
N ASP A 144 10.89 7.97 20.26
CA ASP A 144 10.55 6.61 19.85
C ASP A 144 10.00 6.55 18.40
N GLU A 145 9.17 7.52 17.98
CA GLU A 145 8.57 7.57 16.63
C GLU A 145 9.63 7.61 15.53
N LYS A 146 10.50 8.62 15.58
CA LYS A 146 11.52 8.86 14.56
C LYS A 146 12.61 7.80 14.58
N LEU A 147 12.96 7.29 15.77
CA LEU A 147 13.90 6.18 15.88
C LEU A 147 13.35 4.89 15.25
N ALA A 148 12.06 4.60 15.42
CA ALA A 148 11.43 3.45 14.77
C ALA A 148 11.47 3.55 13.23
N VAL A 149 11.30 4.76 12.67
CA VAL A 149 11.50 5.01 11.22
C VAL A 149 12.92 4.66 10.80
N PHE A 150 13.95 5.16 11.51
CA PHE A 150 15.34 4.86 11.20
C PHE A 150 15.67 3.37 11.30
N VAL A 151 15.06 2.67 12.27
CA VAL A 151 15.17 1.21 12.40
C VAL A 151 14.59 0.52 11.17
N ALA A 152 13.38 0.88 10.74
CA ALA A 152 12.76 0.30 9.55
C ALA A 152 13.52 0.61 8.25
N GLU A 153 14.03 1.83 8.07
CA GLU A 153 14.90 2.18 6.94
C GLU A 153 16.15 1.30 6.92
N GLY A 154 16.78 1.11 8.08
CA GLY A 154 17.95 0.25 8.25
C GLY A 154 17.70 -1.20 7.85
N MET A 155 16.50 -1.73 8.14
CA MET A 155 16.09 -3.09 7.78
C MET A 155 15.96 -3.31 6.27
N ASN A 156 15.69 -2.24 5.51
CA ASN A 156 15.52 -2.30 4.05
C ASN A 156 16.84 -2.16 3.29
N ILE A 157 17.94 -1.79 3.97
CA ILE A 157 19.26 -1.62 3.36
C ILE A 157 20.13 -2.84 3.74
N PRO A 158 20.59 -3.66 2.77
CA PRO A 158 21.35 -4.88 3.06
C PRO A 158 22.56 -4.67 3.96
N LYS A 159 23.25 -3.53 3.83
CA LYS A 159 24.45 -3.19 4.61
C LYS A 159 24.16 -2.89 6.09
N THR A 160 22.97 -2.41 6.42
CA THR A 160 22.59 -2.00 7.78
C THR A 160 21.54 -2.90 8.42
N LYS A 161 21.09 -3.94 7.70
CA LYS A 161 20.03 -4.83 8.15
C LYS A 161 20.33 -5.50 9.48
N ASP A 162 21.54 -6.06 9.65
CA ASP A 162 21.90 -6.79 10.87
C ASP A 162 21.88 -5.89 12.12
N ILE A 163 22.42 -4.67 12.01
CA ILE A 163 22.41 -3.72 13.13
C ILE A 163 20.98 -3.19 13.38
N ALA A 164 20.20 -2.97 12.33
CA ALA A 164 18.81 -2.55 12.47
C ALA A 164 17.95 -3.63 13.14
N GLU A 165 18.20 -4.91 12.88
CA GLU A 165 17.50 -6.03 13.51
C GLU A 165 17.77 -6.10 15.02
N ILE A 166 19.02 -5.87 15.43
CA ILE A 166 19.40 -5.76 16.85
C ILE A 166 18.63 -4.62 17.53
N TYR A 167 18.64 -3.42 16.92
CA TYR A 167 17.96 -2.25 17.46
C TYR A 167 16.43 -2.40 17.48
N GLN A 168 15.85 -3.11 16.50
CA GLN A 168 14.44 -3.49 16.52
C GLN A 168 14.12 -4.42 17.70
N GLY A 169 14.99 -5.38 18.00
CA GLY A 169 14.88 -6.22 19.18
C GLY A 169 14.82 -5.41 20.47
N ILE A 170 15.80 -4.51 20.67
CA ILE A 170 15.88 -3.63 21.84
C ILE A 170 14.64 -2.72 21.94
N GLN A 171 14.20 -2.14 20.82
CA GLN A 171 13.00 -1.31 20.76
C GLN A 171 11.76 -2.10 21.24
N PHE A 172 11.59 -3.32 20.75
CA PHE A 172 10.47 -4.17 21.16
C PHE A 172 10.56 -4.54 22.63
N ASP A 173 11.75 -4.84 23.15
CA ASP A 173 11.94 -5.15 24.57
C ASP A 173 11.64 -3.92 25.44
N ALA A 174 12.04 -2.73 25.03
CA ALA A 174 11.70 -1.47 25.71
C ALA A 174 10.19 -1.18 25.72
N TRP A 175 9.50 -1.40 24.59
CA TRP A 175 8.04 -1.27 24.53
C TRP A 175 7.33 -2.32 25.38
N SER A 176 7.93 -3.49 25.54
CA SER A 176 7.40 -4.60 26.34
C SER A 176 7.25 -4.29 27.82
N THR A 177 8.02 -3.34 28.35
CA THR A 177 7.99 -2.99 29.78
C THR A 177 6.89 -2.00 30.13
N LYS A 178 6.12 -1.53 29.14
CA LYS A 178 5.03 -0.56 29.33
C LYS A 178 3.75 -1.25 29.81
N ALA A 179 2.87 -0.51 30.48
CA ALA A 179 1.67 -1.07 31.11
C ALA A 179 0.68 -1.68 30.09
N ASP A 180 0.56 -1.08 28.90
CA ASP A 180 -0.14 -1.66 27.75
C ASP A 180 0.80 -1.58 26.53
N PRO A 181 1.64 -2.61 26.29
CA PRO A 181 2.69 -2.53 25.27
C PRO A 181 2.16 -2.30 23.85
N VAL A 182 1.06 -2.97 23.49
CA VAL A 182 0.51 -2.93 22.12
C VAL A 182 -0.16 -1.58 21.85
N GLN A 183 -0.86 -1.03 22.84
CA GLN A 183 -1.41 0.34 22.79
C GLN A 183 -0.29 1.38 22.79
N TYR A 184 0.71 1.23 23.67
CA TYR A 184 1.87 2.12 23.71
C TYR A 184 2.57 2.20 22.36
N ALA A 185 2.83 1.05 21.73
CA ALA A 185 3.44 1.00 20.40
C ALA A 185 2.56 1.68 19.34
N TYR A 186 1.23 1.57 19.43
CA TYR A 186 0.31 2.25 18.50
C TYR A 186 0.41 3.77 18.63
N ASP A 187 0.39 4.27 19.87
CA ASP A 187 0.40 5.70 20.17
C ASP A 187 1.75 6.33 19.84
N VAL A 188 2.84 5.66 20.18
CA VAL A 188 4.19 6.19 19.96
C VAL A 188 4.58 6.23 18.49
N LEU A 189 3.99 5.35 17.68
CA LEU A 189 4.12 5.37 16.22
C LEU A 189 3.08 6.28 15.56
N ARG A 190 2.22 6.94 16.35
CA ARG A 190 1.19 7.89 15.91
C ARG A 190 0.36 7.37 14.74
N LEU A 191 0.00 6.09 14.79
CA LEU A 191 -0.71 5.42 13.69
C LEU A 191 -2.10 6.01 13.42
N GLY A 192 -2.70 6.66 14.42
CA GLY A 192 -3.95 7.41 14.27
C GLY A 192 -3.82 8.77 13.56
N GLU A 193 -2.59 9.26 13.34
CA GLU A 193 -2.32 10.56 12.71
C GLU A 193 -1.75 10.41 11.27
N VAL A 194 -1.61 9.18 10.79
CA VAL A 194 -1.10 8.90 9.43
C VAL A 194 -2.03 9.53 8.41
N ARG A 195 -1.49 10.40 7.54
CA ARG A 195 -2.24 10.99 6.43
C ARG A 195 -2.23 10.03 5.23
N GLY A 196 -3.39 9.80 4.63
CA GLY A 196 -3.54 8.87 3.50
C GLY A 196 -3.76 7.43 3.94
N ASN A 197 -3.48 6.46 3.04
CA ASN A 197 -3.73 5.05 3.33
C ASN A 197 -2.67 4.47 4.28
N MET A 198 -3.08 4.20 5.52
CA MET A 198 -2.17 3.73 6.56
C MET A 198 -1.63 2.31 6.32
N PHE A 199 -2.29 1.50 5.51
CA PHE A 199 -1.81 0.15 5.18
C PHE A 199 -0.56 0.19 4.29
N HIS A 200 -0.28 1.34 3.66
CA HIS A 200 0.98 1.59 2.97
C HIS A 200 2.07 2.16 3.91
N SER A 201 1.75 2.42 5.18
CA SER A 201 2.70 2.99 6.13
C SER A 201 3.69 1.93 6.64
N PRO A 202 5.01 2.16 6.53
CA PRO A 202 6.01 1.25 7.12
C PRO A 202 5.89 1.18 8.65
N LEU A 203 5.32 2.21 9.30
CA LEU A 203 5.09 2.23 10.74
C LEU A 203 4.04 1.20 11.16
N LEU A 204 3.01 0.97 10.32
CA LEU A 204 2.00 -0.06 10.60
C LEU A 204 2.64 -1.44 10.59
N LYS A 205 3.57 -1.69 9.66
CA LYS A 205 4.31 -2.96 9.58
C LYS A 205 5.15 -3.20 10.84
N ILE A 206 5.85 -2.18 11.33
CA ILE A 206 6.61 -2.27 12.59
C ILE A 206 5.68 -2.64 13.75
N TRP A 207 4.56 -1.94 13.88
CA TRP A 207 3.57 -2.20 14.92
C TRP A 207 3.00 -3.62 14.83
N ALA A 208 2.61 -4.05 13.63
CA ALA A 208 2.04 -5.38 13.40
C ALA A 208 3.04 -6.49 13.76
N THR A 209 4.32 -6.34 13.41
CA THR A 209 5.39 -7.28 13.81
C THR A 209 5.55 -7.33 15.33
N PHE A 210 5.59 -6.17 16.00
CA PHE A 210 5.68 -6.11 17.46
C PHE A 210 4.48 -6.80 18.14
N ALA A 211 3.27 -6.45 17.70
CA ALA A 211 2.03 -6.99 18.24
C ALA A 211 1.98 -8.52 18.07
N LYS A 212 2.33 -9.04 16.88
CA LYS A 212 2.42 -10.48 16.59
C LYS A 212 3.41 -11.17 17.54
N LYS A 213 4.61 -10.62 17.75
CA LYS A 213 5.63 -11.17 18.68
C LYS A 213 5.09 -11.23 20.12
N LYS A 214 4.36 -10.20 20.56
CA LYS A 214 3.73 -10.19 21.89
C LYS A 214 2.66 -11.26 22.05
N ILE A 215 1.84 -11.49 21.04
CA ILE A 215 0.82 -12.54 21.08
C ILE A 215 1.40 -13.94 21.13
N VAL A 216 2.44 -14.23 20.34
CA VAL A 216 3.10 -15.55 20.38
C VAL A 216 3.61 -15.87 21.78
N SER A 217 4.01 -14.85 22.55
CA SER A 217 4.43 -15.03 23.96
C SER A 217 3.29 -15.21 24.97
N THR A 218 2.03 -14.91 24.62
CA THR A 218 0.87 -14.92 25.55
C THR A 218 -0.21 -15.95 25.22
N SER A 219 -0.02 -16.80 24.20
CA SER A 219 -0.96 -17.87 23.78
C SER A 219 -2.35 -17.40 23.31
N VAL A 220 -2.47 -16.14 22.89
CA VAL A 220 -3.69 -15.57 22.29
C VAL A 220 -3.70 -15.85 20.77
N THR A 221 -4.87 -15.87 20.12
CA THR A 221 -4.97 -16.03 18.65
C THR A 221 -4.67 -14.71 17.92
N SER A 222 -4.07 -14.79 16.72
CA SER A 222 -3.77 -13.62 15.87
C SER A 222 -4.98 -12.71 15.60
N SER A 223 -6.20 -13.23 15.69
CA SER A 223 -7.43 -12.46 15.49
C SER A 223 -7.63 -11.32 16.49
N VAL A 224 -7.10 -11.44 17.71
CA VAL A 224 -7.26 -10.43 18.77
C VAL A 224 -6.46 -9.15 18.50
N ILE A 225 -5.29 -9.24 17.85
CA ILE A 225 -4.52 -8.05 17.42
C ILE A 225 -5.29 -7.30 16.35
N PHE A 226 -5.85 -8.00 15.37
CA PHE A 226 -6.56 -7.33 14.29
C PHE A 226 -7.88 -6.74 14.76
N ASP A 227 -8.55 -7.36 15.74
CA ASP A 227 -9.68 -6.76 16.46
C ASP A 227 -9.26 -5.52 17.26
N PHE A 228 -8.06 -5.55 17.85
CA PHE A 228 -7.48 -4.39 18.51
C PHE A 228 -7.15 -3.27 17.51
N LEU A 229 -6.43 -3.59 16.42
CA LEU A 229 -6.08 -2.64 15.37
C LEU A 229 -7.35 -2.00 14.81
N PHE A 230 -8.32 -2.81 14.41
CA PHE A 230 -9.63 -2.35 13.95
C PHE A 230 -10.30 -1.37 14.94
N ARG A 231 -10.35 -1.71 16.24
CA ARG A 231 -10.90 -0.82 17.27
C ARG A 231 -10.13 0.50 17.37
N MET A 232 -8.82 0.49 17.18
CA MET A 232 -8.00 1.69 17.18
C MET A 232 -8.21 2.54 15.92
N LEU A 233 -8.36 1.91 14.76
CA LEU A 233 -8.65 2.61 13.50
C LEU A 233 -10.01 3.30 13.55
N LYS A 234 -11.03 2.65 14.12
CA LYS A 234 -12.35 3.28 14.32
C LYS A 234 -12.35 4.52 15.21
N LYS A 235 -11.32 4.74 16.03
CA LYS A 235 -11.19 6.00 16.80
C LYS A 235 -10.71 7.17 15.95
N SER A 236 -9.99 6.87 14.87
CA SER A 236 -9.26 7.87 14.07
C SER A 236 -9.87 8.07 12.68
N TYR A 237 -10.57 7.05 12.16
CA TYR A 237 -11.22 7.07 10.86
C TYR A 237 -12.71 6.77 11.02
N SER A 238 -13.54 7.44 10.22
CA SER A 238 -14.92 7.02 10.04
C SER A 238 -14.94 5.60 9.43
N GLU A 239 -16.03 4.88 9.63
CA GLU A 239 -16.15 3.51 9.13
C GLU A 239 -16.06 3.48 7.60
N GLU A 240 -16.65 4.49 6.94
CA GLU A 240 -16.63 4.69 5.49
C GLU A 240 -15.20 4.91 4.95
N ASN A 241 -14.43 5.80 5.60
CA ASN A 241 -13.05 6.04 5.20
C ASN A 241 -12.16 4.81 5.46
N LEU A 242 -12.44 4.06 6.52
CA LEU A 242 -11.72 2.82 6.82
C LEU A 242 -12.00 1.74 5.76
N ILE A 243 -13.25 1.63 5.30
CA ILE A 243 -13.65 0.75 4.19
C ILE A 243 -12.91 1.13 2.91
N VAL A 244 -12.89 2.41 2.53
CA VAL A 244 -12.16 2.88 1.32
C VAL A 244 -10.67 2.55 1.41
N MET A 245 -10.08 2.85 2.57
CA MET A 245 -8.66 2.62 2.82
C MET A 245 -8.29 1.14 2.77
N LEU A 246 -9.13 0.28 3.35
CA LEU A 246 -8.95 -1.16 3.34
C LEU A 246 -9.12 -1.73 1.90
N GLY A 247 -10.11 -1.28 1.14
CA GLY A 247 -10.37 -1.75 -0.22
C GLY A 247 -9.26 -1.37 -1.20
N THR A 248 -8.74 -0.15 -1.09
CA THR A 248 -7.59 0.31 -1.90
C THR A 248 -6.27 -0.37 -1.50
N ALA A 249 -6.07 -0.66 -0.22
CA ALA A 249 -4.89 -1.38 0.26
C ALA A 249 -4.82 -2.84 -0.23
N ASN A 250 -5.95 -3.41 -0.65
CA ASN A 250 -5.98 -4.74 -1.25
C ASN A 250 -5.41 -4.77 -2.68
N ASP A 251 -5.48 -3.67 -3.41
CA ASP A 251 -4.96 -3.60 -4.78
C ASP A 251 -3.41 -3.61 -4.81
N VAL A 252 -2.78 -3.43 -3.64
CA VAL A 252 -1.34 -3.42 -3.45
C VAL A 252 -0.90 -4.72 -2.74
N ALA A 253 -0.13 -5.55 -3.46
CA ALA A 253 0.29 -6.87 -2.98
C ALA A 253 1.00 -6.85 -1.61
N GLU A 254 1.74 -5.79 -1.31
CA GLU A 254 2.47 -5.65 -0.04
C GLU A 254 1.57 -5.43 1.18
N SER A 255 0.39 -4.82 0.99
CA SER A 255 -0.55 -4.48 2.06
C SER A 255 -1.77 -5.40 2.13
N GLN A 256 -2.00 -6.23 1.10
CA GLN A 256 -3.14 -7.13 0.99
C GLN A 256 -3.34 -8.02 2.24
N THR A 257 -2.26 -8.58 2.80
CA THR A 257 -2.37 -9.49 3.95
C THR A 257 -2.87 -8.76 5.21
N ASP A 258 -2.26 -7.62 5.56
CA ASP A 258 -2.63 -6.88 6.76
C ASP A 258 -3.99 -6.19 6.60
N ALA A 259 -4.32 -5.69 5.39
CA ALA A 259 -5.64 -5.16 5.05
C ALA A 259 -6.72 -6.23 5.18
N GLY A 260 -6.52 -7.43 4.61
CA GLY A 260 -7.48 -8.54 4.71
C GLY A 260 -7.73 -9.01 6.16
N MET A 261 -6.70 -8.97 7.01
CA MET A 261 -6.85 -9.33 8.43
C MET A 261 -7.64 -8.29 9.23
N VAL A 262 -7.48 -7.00 8.95
CA VAL A 262 -8.29 -5.92 9.56
C VAL A 262 -9.71 -5.91 8.99
N ALA A 263 -9.89 -6.17 7.70
CA ALA A 263 -11.20 -6.40 7.08
C ALA A 263 -11.95 -7.51 7.82
N THR A 264 -11.26 -8.62 8.13
CA THR A 264 -11.82 -9.74 8.90
C THR A 264 -12.27 -9.36 10.31
N ALA A 265 -11.63 -8.36 10.94
CA ALA A 265 -12.07 -7.82 12.22
C ALA A 265 -13.29 -6.90 12.08
N LEU A 266 -13.31 -6.05 11.04
CA LEU A 266 -14.44 -5.19 10.66
C LEU A 266 -15.71 -6.03 10.43
N PHE A 267 -15.63 -7.09 9.63
CA PHE A 267 -16.79 -7.96 9.36
C PHE A 267 -17.29 -8.69 10.60
N ARG A 268 -16.40 -9.19 11.47
CA ARG A 268 -16.80 -9.79 12.76
C ARG A 268 -17.52 -8.81 13.68
N HIS A 269 -17.14 -7.52 13.66
CA HIS A 269 -17.85 -6.48 14.41
C HIS A 269 -19.27 -6.25 13.88
N TRP A 270 -19.45 -6.27 12.55
CA TRP A 270 -20.77 -6.21 11.92
C TRP A 270 -21.64 -7.43 12.23
N ASP A 271 -21.04 -8.62 12.33
CA ASP A 271 -21.75 -9.87 12.68
C ASP A 271 -22.33 -9.88 14.12
N VAL A 272 -21.75 -9.10 15.04
CA VAL A 272 -22.32 -8.86 16.38
C VAL A 272 -23.45 -7.82 16.36
N THR A 273 -23.56 -7.04 15.28
CA THR A 273 -24.55 -5.97 15.09
C THR A 273 -25.52 -6.28 13.93
N LYS A 274 -25.81 -7.58 13.74
CA LYS A 274 -26.51 -8.33 12.67
C LYS A 274 -27.74 -7.75 11.95
N GLY A 275 -28.18 -6.53 12.25
CA GLY A 275 -29.22 -5.82 11.48
C GLY A 275 -28.75 -4.53 10.81
N SER A 276 -27.60 -3.96 11.20
CA SER A 276 -27.26 -2.58 10.84
C SER A 276 -26.51 -2.39 9.52
N ALA A 277 -25.78 -3.40 9.04
CA ALA A 277 -24.98 -3.28 7.81
C ALA A 277 -25.86 -3.22 6.54
N ALA A 278 -26.85 -4.12 6.44
CA ALA A 278 -27.81 -4.12 5.34
C ALA A 278 -28.74 -2.89 5.36
N LEU A 279 -29.20 -2.47 6.56
CA LEU A 279 -30.09 -1.31 6.74
C LEU A 279 -29.40 0.06 6.52
N LYS A 280 -28.08 0.17 6.71
CA LYS A 280 -27.34 1.41 6.42
C LYS A 280 -27.01 1.58 4.95
N LEU A 281 -26.73 0.47 4.23
CA LEU A 281 -26.46 0.49 2.79
C LEU A 281 -27.68 0.95 1.96
N GLU A 282 -28.88 0.78 2.50
CA GLU A 282 -30.12 1.29 1.88
C GLU A 282 -30.29 2.82 2.05
N GLN A 283 -29.55 3.46 2.96
CA GLN A 283 -29.74 4.87 3.36
C GLN A 283 -28.62 5.82 2.92
N THR A 284 -27.51 5.35 2.38
CA THR A 284 -26.36 6.18 2.00
C THR A 284 -26.23 6.33 0.48
N ASP A 285 -26.20 7.59 0.03
CA ASP A 285 -25.93 7.96 -1.36
C ASP A 285 -24.60 7.37 -1.88
N LEU A 286 -24.67 6.82 -3.08
CA LEU A 286 -23.72 5.94 -3.75
C LEU A 286 -22.36 6.63 -4.00
N ASN A 287 -21.29 6.17 -3.35
CA ASN A 287 -19.90 6.67 -3.52
C ASN A 287 -18.86 5.52 -3.42
N GLU A 288 -17.58 5.84 -3.69
CA GLU A 288 -16.31 5.04 -3.65
C GLU A 288 -16.17 4.03 -2.48
N ILE A 289 -16.97 4.22 -1.43
CA ILE A 289 -17.11 3.39 -0.22
C ILE A 289 -17.66 2.00 -0.56
N ASP A 290 -18.64 1.87 -1.48
CA ASP A 290 -19.25 0.57 -1.79
C ASP A 290 -18.29 -0.36 -2.56
N TYR A 291 -17.54 0.16 -3.54
CA TYR A 291 -16.59 -0.63 -4.32
C TYR A 291 -15.46 -1.17 -3.43
N SER A 292 -14.97 -0.34 -2.52
CA SER A 292 -13.95 -0.73 -1.54
C SER A 292 -14.48 -1.71 -0.49
N PHE A 293 -15.74 -1.56 -0.06
CA PHE A 293 -16.42 -2.53 0.81
C PHE A 293 -16.58 -3.89 0.16
N LEU A 294 -16.98 -3.92 -1.11
CA LEU A 294 -17.14 -5.16 -1.85
C LEU A 294 -15.83 -5.88 -2.05
N LYS A 295 -14.75 -5.16 -2.40
CA LYS A 295 -13.38 -5.72 -2.45
C LYS A 295 -13.00 -6.37 -1.12
N LEU A 296 -13.36 -5.76 -0.01
CA LEU A 296 -13.09 -6.31 1.31
C LEU A 296 -13.97 -7.50 1.65
N ARG A 297 -15.23 -7.49 1.21
CA ARG A 297 -16.14 -8.60 1.43
C ARG A 297 -15.66 -9.85 0.71
N ILE A 298 -15.22 -9.70 -0.54
CA ILE A 298 -14.57 -10.75 -1.33
C ILE A 298 -13.38 -11.38 -0.60
N LEU A 299 -12.49 -10.57 -0.02
CA LEU A 299 -11.32 -11.06 0.71
C LEU A 299 -11.68 -11.73 2.04
N TYR A 300 -12.68 -11.20 2.74
CA TYR A 300 -13.21 -11.82 3.95
C TYR A 300 -13.78 -13.20 3.65
N ASP A 301 -14.56 -13.30 2.58
CA ASP A 301 -15.16 -14.56 2.12
C ASP A 301 -14.07 -15.56 1.63
N GLN A 302 -12.91 -15.09 1.18
CA GLN A 302 -11.74 -15.92 0.87
C GLN A 302 -10.94 -16.37 2.13
N ALA A 303 -10.94 -15.58 3.20
CA ALA A 303 -10.09 -15.79 4.37
C ALA A 303 -10.77 -16.56 5.52
N LYS A 304 -12.09 -16.41 5.74
CA LYS A 304 -12.83 -17.13 6.81
C LYS A 304 -14.33 -17.27 6.50
N MET A 305 -14.76 -18.54 6.48
CA MET A 305 -16.11 -19.12 6.45
C MET A 305 -16.70 -19.53 5.10
N THR A 306 -17.36 -20.69 5.16
CA THR A 306 -17.99 -21.44 4.08
C THR A 306 -18.95 -20.57 3.28
N TYR A 307 -18.99 -20.78 1.95
CA TYR A 307 -19.95 -20.22 0.97
C TYR A 307 -21.37 -19.90 1.49
N ASN A 308 -21.85 -20.59 2.53
CA ASN A 308 -23.13 -20.36 3.19
C ASN A 308 -23.35 -18.93 3.73
N ASP A 309 -22.36 -18.27 4.34
CA ASP A 309 -22.60 -16.93 4.93
C ASP A 309 -22.68 -15.83 3.86
N PHE A 310 -21.83 -15.94 2.82
CA PHE A 310 -21.92 -15.11 1.61
C PHE A 310 -23.27 -15.31 0.93
N LYS A 311 -23.70 -16.57 0.78
CA LYS A 311 -25.00 -16.94 0.23
C LYS A 311 -26.15 -16.28 1.00
N GLU A 312 -26.16 -16.33 2.34
CA GLU A 312 -27.24 -15.70 3.14
C GLU A 312 -27.31 -14.18 2.94
N HIS A 313 -26.16 -13.50 2.81
CA HIS A 313 -26.14 -12.06 2.53
C HIS A 313 -26.64 -11.74 1.11
N MET A 314 -26.23 -12.55 0.13
CA MET A 314 -26.71 -12.41 -1.25
C MET A 314 -28.20 -12.66 -1.36
N GLU A 315 -28.73 -13.66 -0.65
CA GLU A 315 -30.17 -13.91 -0.55
C GLU A 315 -30.89 -12.69 0.04
N ALA A 316 -30.40 -12.09 1.12
CA ALA A 316 -30.98 -10.87 1.69
C ALA A 316 -30.94 -9.67 0.72
N LEU A 317 -29.86 -9.52 -0.07
CA LEU A 317 -29.76 -8.46 -1.08
C LEU A 317 -30.68 -8.70 -2.29
N ILE A 318 -30.90 -9.96 -2.67
CA ILE A 318 -31.82 -10.37 -3.73
C ILE A 318 -33.27 -10.18 -3.28
N ASP A 319 -33.58 -10.51 -2.01
CA ASP A 319 -34.90 -10.38 -1.41
C ASP A 319 -35.23 -8.92 -0.99
N GLY A 320 -34.21 -8.05 -0.94
CA GLY A 320 -34.36 -6.62 -0.70
C GLY A 320 -35.14 -5.90 -1.80
N ALA A 321 -35.52 -4.64 -1.56
CA ALA A 321 -36.57 -3.90 -2.26
C ALA A 321 -36.51 -3.86 -3.81
N SER A 322 -35.36 -4.12 -4.45
CA SER A 322 -35.24 -4.15 -5.91
C SER A 322 -34.19 -5.11 -6.48
N GLY A 323 -33.36 -5.75 -5.66
CA GLY A 323 -32.20 -6.51 -6.15
C GLY A 323 -31.09 -5.67 -6.80
N PHE A 324 -31.20 -4.32 -6.81
CA PHE A 324 -30.19 -3.42 -7.37
C PHE A 324 -28.79 -3.61 -6.75
N ASN A 325 -28.74 -3.68 -5.42
CA ASN A 325 -27.48 -3.88 -4.71
C ASN A 325 -26.89 -5.27 -4.98
N ALA A 326 -27.72 -6.30 -5.14
CA ALA A 326 -27.26 -7.62 -5.57
C ALA A 326 -26.65 -7.55 -6.99
N ALA A 327 -27.29 -6.83 -7.92
CA ALA A 327 -26.78 -6.65 -9.29
C ALA A 327 -25.40 -5.98 -9.32
N ARG A 328 -25.21 -4.91 -8.52
CA ARG A 328 -23.91 -4.25 -8.35
C ARG A 328 -22.83 -5.19 -7.85
N VAL A 329 -23.16 -5.99 -6.84
CA VAL A 329 -22.23 -6.97 -6.29
C VAL A 329 -21.81 -8.00 -7.32
N ILE A 330 -22.78 -8.52 -8.07
CA ILE A 330 -22.52 -9.53 -9.09
C ILE A 330 -21.68 -8.95 -10.23
N ALA A 331 -21.98 -7.74 -10.70
CA ALA A 331 -21.21 -7.07 -11.75
C ALA A 331 -19.72 -6.92 -11.35
N ILE A 332 -19.46 -6.47 -10.13
CA ILE A 332 -18.08 -6.32 -9.61
C ILE A 332 -17.38 -7.69 -9.47
N LEU A 333 -18.10 -8.73 -9.03
CA LEU A 333 -17.55 -10.08 -8.94
C LEU A 333 -17.16 -10.64 -10.32
N GLN A 334 -17.84 -10.23 -11.39
CA GLN A 334 -17.54 -10.64 -12.78
C GLN A 334 -16.28 -9.97 -13.35
N GLU A 335 -15.90 -8.77 -12.87
CA GLU A 335 -14.70 -8.07 -13.35
C GLU A 335 -13.39 -8.79 -12.98
N HIS A 336 -13.40 -9.57 -11.90
CA HIS A 336 -12.20 -10.21 -11.37
C HIS A 336 -12.22 -11.73 -11.58
N LYS A 337 -11.21 -12.26 -12.29
CA LYS A 337 -11.06 -13.70 -12.57
C LYS A 337 -11.11 -14.57 -11.31
N SER A 338 -10.60 -14.10 -10.18
CA SER A 338 -10.58 -14.83 -8.91
C SER A 338 -11.96 -14.96 -8.24
N THR A 339 -12.96 -14.20 -8.68
CA THR A 339 -14.31 -14.16 -8.07
C THR A 339 -15.44 -14.47 -9.03
N SER A 340 -15.14 -14.68 -10.31
CA SER A 340 -16.13 -15.00 -11.35
C SER A 340 -17.00 -16.21 -10.98
N ASP A 341 -16.45 -17.22 -10.29
CA ASP A 341 -17.21 -18.39 -9.84
C ASP A 341 -18.31 -18.08 -8.82
N LEU A 342 -18.14 -17.01 -8.02
CA LEU A 342 -19.16 -16.55 -7.08
C LEU A 342 -20.27 -15.82 -7.84
N ALA A 343 -19.90 -14.93 -8.78
CA ALA A 343 -20.88 -14.26 -9.63
C ALA A 343 -21.75 -15.26 -10.40
N ALA A 344 -21.13 -16.31 -10.95
CA ALA A 344 -21.81 -17.36 -11.69
C ALA A 344 -22.86 -18.13 -10.85
N LYS A 345 -22.67 -18.20 -9.52
CA LYS A 345 -23.61 -18.86 -8.60
C LYS A 345 -24.76 -17.96 -8.18
N GLU A 346 -24.53 -16.66 -8.04
CA GLU A 346 -25.51 -15.71 -7.52
C GLU A 346 -26.34 -15.03 -8.61
N LEU A 347 -25.77 -14.80 -9.80
CA LEU A 347 -26.48 -14.20 -10.94
C LEU A 347 -27.78 -14.94 -11.25
N PRO A 348 -27.82 -16.27 -11.43
CA PRO A 348 -29.07 -16.96 -11.73
C PRO A 348 -30.15 -16.73 -10.67
N LYS A 349 -29.78 -16.62 -9.39
CA LYS A 349 -30.75 -16.40 -8.30
C LYS A 349 -31.40 -15.03 -8.38
N LEU A 350 -30.61 -13.98 -8.67
CA LEU A 350 -31.13 -12.63 -8.88
C LEU A 350 -32.08 -12.59 -10.08
N LEU A 351 -31.67 -13.18 -11.21
CA LEU A 351 -32.50 -13.20 -12.42
C LEU A 351 -33.81 -13.97 -12.18
N GLN A 352 -33.76 -15.11 -11.49
CA GLN A 352 -34.96 -15.86 -11.12
C GLN A 352 -35.86 -15.08 -10.15
N SER A 353 -35.30 -14.30 -9.21
CA SER A 353 -36.10 -13.44 -8.33
C SER A 353 -36.88 -12.41 -9.14
N TRP A 354 -36.22 -11.67 -10.04
CA TRP A 354 -36.91 -10.71 -10.91
C TRP A 354 -37.95 -11.37 -11.82
N LYS A 355 -37.63 -12.55 -12.37
CA LYS A 355 -38.54 -13.33 -13.23
C LYS A 355 -39.77 -13.83 -12.47
N ASN A 356 -39.60 -14.34 -11.25
CA ASN A 356 -40.68 -14.79 -10.39
C ASN A 356 -41.59 -13.64 -9.93
N ASN A 357 -41.03 -12.44 -9.81
CA ASN A 357 -41.77 -11.20 -9.56
C ASN A 357 -42.36 -10.59 -10.85
N GLU A 358 -42.25 -11.29 -11.99
CA GLU A 358 -42.78 -10.88 -13.29
C GLU A 358 -42.32 -9.48 -13.73
N LEU A 359 -41.10 -9.08 -13.35
CA LEU A 359 -40.58 -7.76 -13.69
C LEU A 359 -40.33 -7.66 -15.20
N ALA A 360 -40.83 -6.59 -15.82
CA ALA A 360 -40.53 -6.33 -17.22
C ALA A 360 -39.09 -5.81 -17.41
N SER A 361 -38.55 -5.96 -18.61
CA SER A 361 -37.18 -5.54 -18.98
C SER A 361 -36.94 -4.04 -18.74
N ASP A 362 -37.94 -3.19 -18.98
CA ASP A 362 -37.90 -1.73 -18.78
C ASP A 362 -37.88 -1.36 -17.28
N THR A 363 -38.61 -2.12 -16.47
CA THR A 363 -38.64 -1.99 -15.02
C THR A 363 -37.27 -2.32 -14.44
N VAL A 364 -36.68 -3.43 -14.88
CA VAL A 364 -35.32 -3.81 -14.45
C VAL A 364 -34.28 -2.80 -14.95
N LEU A 365 -34.41 -2.26 -16.17
CA LEU A 365 -33.54 -1.20 -16.68
C LEU A 365 -33.54 0.03 -15.75
N THR A 366 -34.74 0.43 -15.29
CA THR A 366 -34.93 1.54 -14.34
C THR A 366 -34.39 1.21 -12.95
N ILE A 367 -34.63 -0.01 -12.45
CA ILE A 367 -34.06 -0.49 -11.17
C ILE A 367 -32.53 -0.41 -11.20
N LEU A 368 -31.93 -0.78 -12.33
CA LEU A 368 -30.48 -0.76 -12.54
C LEU A 368 -29.94 0.63 -12.86
N GLN A 369 -30.80 1.66 -12.91
CA GLN A 369 -30.44 3.04 -13.18
C GLN A 369 -29.68 3.17 -14.52
N LEU A 370 -30.10 2.38 -15.50
CA LEU A 370 -29.54 2.38 -16.87
C LEU A 370 -30.39 3.24 -17.82
N ASP A 371 -31.43 3.93 -17.32
CA ASP A 371 -32.28 4.89 -18.04
C ASP A 371 -31.59 6.25 -18.17
N ILE A 372 -30.35 6.23 -18.65
CA ILE A 372 -29.48 7.39 -18.74
C ILE A 372 -29.58 8.09 -20.09
N ALA A 373 -29.18 9.36 -20.14
CA ALA A 373 -29.31 10.21 -21.31
C ALA A 373 -28.39 9.80 -22.48
N GLU A 374 -27.22 9.23 -22.19
CA GLU A 374 -26.21 8.86 -23.18
C GLU A 374 -25.95 7.35 -23.20
N PHE A 375 -26.04 6.73 -24.38
CA PHE A 375 -25.81 5.28 -24.53
C PHE A 375 -24.39 4.85 -24.12
N LYS A 376 -23.40 5.71 -24.32
CA LYS A 376 -22.00 5.42 -23.98
C LYS A 376 -21.84 5.12 -22.48
N ASP A 377 -22.43 5.95 -21.63
CA ASP A 377 -22.40 5.76 -20.18
C ASP A 377 -23.08 4.43 -19.77
N MET A 378 -24.07 3.99 -20.54
CA MET A 378 -24.85 2.78 -20.26
C MET A 378 -24.01 1.57 -20.60
N GLN A 379 -23.35 1.63 -21.76
CA GLN A 379 -22.45 0.59 -22.21
C GLN A 379 -21.24 0.42 -21.26
N GLU A 380 -20.67 1.53 -20.78
CA GLU A 380 -19.54 1.51 -19.84
C GLU A 380 -19.93 1.04 -18.42
N SER A 381 -21.22 1.02 -18.10
CA SER A 381 -21.70 0.53 -16.81
C SER A 381 -21.47 -0.99 -16.65
N PRO A 382 -20.83 -1.44 -15.56
CA PRO A 382 -20.57 -2.87 -15.34
C PRO A 382 -21.87 -3.68 -15.15
N ILE A 383 -22.96 -3.01 -14.78
CA ILE A 383 -24.29 -3.59 -14.53
C ILE A 383 -25.06 -3.82 -15.84
N PHE A 384 -24.68 -3.18 -16.95
CA PHE A 384 -25.38 -3.35 -18.23
C PHE A 384 -25.42 -4.81 -18.69
N SER A 385 -24.34 -5.55 -18.41
CA SER A 385 -24.29 -7.00 -18.65
C SER A 385 -25.39 -7.77 -17.91
N ILE A 386 -25.71 -7.38 -16.66
CA ILE A 386 -26.76 -8.00 -15.85
C ILE A 386 -28.13 -7.79 -16.49
N TRP A 387 -28.39 -6.59 -17.02
CA TRP A 387 -29.64 -6.31 -17.74
C TRP A 387 -29.80 -7.17 -19.00
N LEU A 388 -28.74 -7.31 -19.80
CA LEU A 388 -28.75 -8.21 -20.97
C LEU A 388 -29.03 -9.66 -20.56
N SER A 389 -28.42 -10.11 -19.46
CA SER A 389 -28.66 -11.44 -18.88
C SER A 389 -30.12 -11.64 -18.50
N TYR A 390 -30.75 -10.63 -17.92
CA TYR A 390 -32.15 -10.68 -17.56
C TYR A 390 -33.07 -10.74 -18.79
N CYS A 391 -32.81 -9.89 -19.79
CA CYS A 391 -33.59 -9.87 -21.03
C CYS A 391 -33.54 -11.23 -21.76
N ASP A 392 -32.39 -11.91 -21.71
CA ASP A 392 -32.24 -13.27 -22.22
C ASP A 392 -33.06 -14.28 -21.40
N GLU A 393 -32.95 -14.22 -20.07
CA GLU A 393 -33.63 -15.13 -19.14
C GLU A 393 -35.17 -15.10 -19.27
N ILE A 394 -35.74 -13.95 -19.64
CA ILE A 394 -37.18 -13.80 -19.91
C ILE A 394 -37.53 -13.86 -21.41
N GLY A 395 -36.55 -14.07 -22.30
CA GLY A 395 -36.75 -14.29 -23.74
C GLY A 395 -37.09 -13.03 -24.56
N VAL A 396 -36.81 -11.83 -24.05
CA VAL A 396 -37.08 -10.54 -24.73
C VAL A 396 -35.83 -9.85 -25.26
N LEU A 397 -34.65 -10.48 -25.13
CA LEU A 397 -33.35 -9.90 -25.52
C LEU A 397 -33.37 -9.32 -26.94
N LEU A 398 -33.83 -10.08 -27.94
CA LEU A 398 -33.89 -9.61 -29.32
C LEU A 398 -34.81 -8.39 -29.49
N SER A 399 -35.99 -8.40 -28.87
CA SER A 399 -36.93 -7.28 -28.96
C SER A 399 -36.43 -6.02 -28.25
N GLU A 400 -35.71 -6.17 -27.14
CA GLU A 400 -35.08 -5.04 -26.44
C GLU A 400 -33.92 -4.47 -27.24
N LEU A 401 -33.06 -5.33 -27.78
CA LEU A 401 -31.93 -4.90 -28.60
C LEU A 401 -32.40 -4.17 -29.87
N ARG A 402 -33.51 -4.56 -30.49
CA ARG A 402 -34.10 -3.86 -31.65
C ARG A 402 -34.58 -2.43 -31.35
N LYS A 403 -34.70 -2.02 -30.08
CA LYS A 403 -35.05 -0.63 -29.73
C LYS A 403 -33.87 0.34 -29.91
N PHE A 404 -32.64 -0.18 -29.92
CA PHE A 404 -31.43 0.60 -30.13
C PHE A 404 -31.23 0.93 -31.62
N SER A 405 -30.52 2.02 -31.91
CA SER A 405 -30.12 2.34 -33.29
C SER A 405 -29.15 1.29 -33.85
N ASP A 406 -29.01 1.21 -35.17
CA ASP A 406 -28.05 0.29 -35.82
C ASP A 406 -26.62 0.50 -35.29
N GLU A 407 -26.21 1.75 -35.04
CA GLU A 407 -24.94 2.12 -34.42
C GLU A 407 -24.80 1.56 -32.99
N GLN A 408 -25.79 1.81 -32.14
CA GLN A 408 -25.81 1.32 -30.75
C GLN A 408 -25.78 -0.21 -30.73
N LEU A 409 -26.59 -0.86 -31.55
CA LEU A 409 -26.59 -2.31 -31.76
C LEU A 409 -25.21 -2.82 -32.15
N ALA A 410 -24.52 -2.18 -33.09
CA ALA A 410 -23.19 -2.60 -33.49
C ALA A 410 -22.18 -2.53 -32.35
N ASN A 411 -22.27 -1.51 -31.49
CA ASN A 411 -21.44 -1.40 -30.30
C ASN A 411 -21.76 -2.47 -29.24
N ILE A 412 -23.04 -2.79 -29.00
CA ILE A 412 -23.47 -3.91 -28.12
C ILE A 412 -22.99 -5.26 -28.68
N LEU A 413 -23.11 -5.48 -29.99
CA LEU A 413 -22.69 -6.73 -30.62
C LEU A 413 -21.18 -6.92 -30.58
N ALA A 414 -20.39 -5.84 -30.55
CA ALA A 414 -18.94 -5.92 -30.36
C ALA A 414 -18.54 -6.35 -28.93
N TYR A 415 -19.40 -6.10 -27.93
CA TYR A 415 -19.18 -6.50 -26.53
C TYR A 415 -19.03 -8.02 -26.36
N THR A 416 -19.64 -8.81 -27.25
CA THR A 416 -19.56 -10.30 -27.28
C THR A 416 -18.14 -10.85 -27.36
N LYS A 417 -17.22 -10.07 -27.94
CA LYS A 417 -15.83 -10.45 -28.11
C LYS A 417 -15.03 -10.39 -26.80
N TYR A 418 -15.52 -9.63 -25.83
CA TYR A 418 -14.84 -9.33 -24.57
C TYR A 418 -15.45 -9.99 -23.34
N ASN A 419 -16.68 -10.51 -23.44
CA ASN A 419 -17.35 -11.19 -22.34
C ASN A 419 -17.81 -12.60 -22.74
N GLU A 420 -17.01 -13.61 -22.37
CA GLU A 420 -17.24 -15.02 -22.71
C GLU A 420 -18.62 -15.52 -22.26
N ASN A 421 -19.17 -14.97 -21.17
CA ASN A 421 -20.46 -15.38 -20.61
C ASN A 421 -21.65 -15.10 -21.54
N PHE A 422 -21.52 -14.15 -22.47
CA PHE A 422 -22.60 -13.74 -23.38
C PHE A 422 -22.38 -14.17 -24.82
N ARG A 423 -21.23 -14.77 -25.14
CA ARG A 423 -20.80 -15.02 -26.51
C ARG A 423 -21.83 -15.82 -27.31
N GLU A 424 -22.25 -16.98 -26.78
CA GLU A 424 -23.18 -17.88 -27.49
C GLU A 424 -24.57 -17.26 -27.68
N LYS A 425 -25.09 -16.59 -26.65
CA LYS A 425 -26.44 -16.00 -26.65
C LYS A 425 -26.54 -14.81 -27.61
N LEU A 426 -25.55 -13.92 -27.56
CA LEU A 426 -25.50 -12.77 -28.46
C LEU A 426 -25.06 -13.16 -29.87
N ASP A 427 -24.34 -14.26 -30.09
CA ASP A 427 -24.05 -14.78 -31.44
C ASP A 427 -25.34 -15.18 -32.19
N ALA A 428 -26.31 -15.78 -31.49
CA ALA A 428 -27.61 -16.11 -32.07
C ALA A 428 -28.39 -14.84 -32.45
N VAL A 429 -28.42 -13.84 -31.56
CA VAL A 429 -29.04 -12.52 -31.85
C VAL A 429 -28.34 -11.82 -33.00
N GLN A 430 -27.00 -11.81 -33.01
CA GLN A 430 -26.19 -11.22 -34.06
C GLN A 430 -26.52 -11.82 -35.42
N THR A 431 -26.67 -13.14 -35.49
CA THR A 431 -27.02 -13.84 -36.73
C THR A 431 -28.35 -13.35 -37.30
N LEU A 432 -29.37 -13.17 -36.45
CA LEU A 432 -30.67 -12.64 -36.88
C LEU A 432 -30.59 -11.18 -37.36
N ILE A 433 -29.88 -10.33 -36.60
CA ILE A 433 -29.66 -8.93 -36.99
C ILE A 433 -28.90 -8.85 -38.32
N PHE A 434 -27.89 -9.69 -38.53
CA PHE A 434 -27.12 -9.70 -39.77
C PHE A 434 -27.95 -10.15 -40.97
N GLU A 435 -28.84 -11.14 -40.82
CA GLU A 435 -29.76 -11.51 -41.90
C GLU A 435 -30.72 -10.36 -42.27
N GLU A 436 -31.19 -9.59 -41.29
CA GLU A 436 -32.00 -8.38 -41.53
C GLU A 436 -31.21 -7.28 -42.24
N TRP A 437 -30.00 -6.99 -41.75
CA TRP A 437 -29.11 -6.01 -42.39
C TRP A 437 -28.73 -6.43 -43.81
N LYS A 438 -28.52 -7.72 -44.08
CA LYS A 438 -28.23 -8.25 -45.43
C LYS A 438 -29.37 -8.00 -46.41
N GLN A 439 -30.62 -8.02 -45.95
CA GLN A 439 -31.79 -7.70 -46.78
C GLN A 439 -31.99 -6.19 -46.99
N THR A 440 -31.45 -5.36 -46.09
CA THR A 440 -31.74 -3.93 -46.04
C THR A 440 -30.62 -3.06 -46.59
N TYR A 441 -29.37 -3.45 -46.36
CA TYR A 441 -28.19 -2.63 -46.58
C TYR A 441 -27.12 -3.37 -47.38
N ASN A 442 -26.44 -2.65 -48.28
CA ASN A 442 -25.12 -3.05 -48.73
C ASN A 442 -24.04 -2.59 -47.73
N LEU A 443 -22.81 -3.09 -47.88
CA LEU A 443 -21.72 -2.83 -46.94
C LEU A 443 -21.42 -1.34 -46.73
N LYS A 444 -21.51 -0.53 -47.80
CA LYS A 444 -21.29 0.92 -47.73
C LYS A 444 -22.44 1.64 -47.02
N GLN A 445 -23.68 1.24 -47.27
CA GLN A 445 -24.83 1.77 -46.55
C GLN A 445 -24.74 1.44 -45.06
N LEU A 446 -24.39 0.19 -44.73
CA LEU A 446 -24.22 -0.22 -43.34
C LEU A 446 -23.09 0.58 -42.67
N PHE A 447 -21.96 0.82 -43.35
CA PHE A 447 -20.89 1.69 -42.83
C PHE A 447 -21.42 3.04 -42.33
N TYR A 448 -22.23 3.74 -43.14
CA TYR A 448 -22.88 5.00 -42.74
C TYR A 448 -23.90 4.82 -41.61
N ARG A 449 -24.70 3.73 -41.64
CA ARG A 449 -25.71 3.47 -40.60
C ARG A 449 -25.10 3.15 -39.23
N LEU A 450 -23.86 2.66 -39.21
CA LEU A 450 -23.09 2.42 -38.00
C LEU A 450 -22.33 3.66 -37.50
N GLY A 451 -22.56 4.84 -38.09
CA GLY A 451 -21.92 6.09 -37.67
C GLY A 451 -20.40 6.13 -37.89
N LEU A 452 -19.85 5.21 -38.69
CA LEU A 452 -18.41 5.08 -38.87
C LEU A 452 -17.81 6.23 -39.68
N ASP A 453 -18.64 6.93 -40.46
CA ASP A 453 -18.27 8.13 -41.21
C ASP A 453 -18.18 9.40 -40.34
N GLU A 454 -18.72 9.38 -39.13
CA GLU A 454 -18.65 10.52 -38.20
C GLU A 454 -17.39 10.47 -37.31
N ILE A 455 -16.63 9.36 -37.38
CA ILE A 455 -15.43 9.15 -36.59
C ILE A 455 -14.26 9.96 -37.15
N ASN A 456 -13.88 11.00 -36.42
CA ASN A 456 -12.74 11.87 -36.72
C ASN A 456 -11.38 11.36 -36.19
N GLY A 457 -11.38 10.25 -35.43
CA GLY A 457 -10.19 9.63 -34.85
C GLY A 457 -9.81 8.32 -35.54
N ASN A 458 -9.03 7.48 -34.85
CA ASN A 458 -8.68 6.17 -35.38
C ASN A 458 -9.91 5.25 -35.42
N ILE A 459 -10.44 5.03 -36.63
CA ILE A 459 -11.63 4.20 -36.86
C ILE A 459 -11.47 2.75 -36.37
N PHE A 460 -10.24 2.24 -36.27
CA PHE A 460 -9.96 0.88 -35.79
C PHE A 460 -10.15 0.70 -34.28
N GLU A 461 -10.29 1.80 -33.53
CA GLU A 461 -10.68 1.77 -32.12
C GLU A 461 -12.20 1.55 -31.95
N SER A 462 -12.99 1.79 -32.99
CA SER A 462 -14.44 1.67 -32.94
C SER A 462 -14.90 0.21 -32.82
N PRO A 463 -15.67 -0.15 -31.78
CA PRO A 463 -16.28 -1.47 -31.69
C PRO A 463 -17.26 -1.74 -32.85
N ALA A 464 -17.97 -0.71 -33.32
CA ALA A 464 -18.88 -0.83 -34.46
C ALA A 464 -18.16 -1.26 -35.76
N LEU A 465 -16.89 -0.87 -35.95
CA LEU A 465 -16.10 -1.36 -37.09
C LEU A 465 -15.87 -2.87 -36.98
N SER A 466 -15.58 -3.40 -35.80
CA SER A 466 -15.44 -4.85 -35.59
C SER A 466 -16.73 -5.60 -35.95
N THR A 467 -17.89 -5.02 -35.64
CA THR A 467 -19.18 -5.60 -36.01
C THR A 467 -19.40 -5.56 -37.52
N LEU A 468 -19.12 -4.44 -38.20
CA LEU A 468 -19.20 -4.34 -39.68
C LEU A 468 -18.33 -5.40 -40.37
N LEU A 469 -17.12 -5.61 -39.86
CA LEU A 469 -16.18 -6.59 -40.41
C LEU A 469 -16.67 -8.02 -40.21
N THR A 470 -17.26 -8.31 -39.04
CA THR A 470 -17.85 -9.63 -38.75
C THR A 470 -19.08 -9.86 -39.62
N PHE A 471 -19.89 -8.83 -39.87
CA PHE A 471 -21.00 -8.87 -40.82
C PHE A 471 -20.52 -9.18 -42.24
N ALA A 472 -19.49 -8.49 -42.73
CA ALA A 472 -18.92 -8.75 -44.05
C ALA A 472 -18.40 -10.19 -44.17
N PHE A 473 -17.72 -10.69 -43.14
CA PHE A 473 -17.23 -12.07 -43.08
C PHE A 473 -18.36 -13.10 -43.13
N LYS A 474 -19.38 -12.94 -42.28
CA LYS A 474 -20.54 -13.86 -42.19
C LYS A 474 -21.48 -13.76 -43.40
N SER A 475 -21.38 -12.70 -44.21
CA SER A 475 -22.24 -12.48 -45.38
C SER A 475 -21.67 -13.03 -46.71
N ASP A 476 -20.67 -13.92 -46.64
CA ASP A 476 -20.00 -14.52 -47.80
C ASP A 476 -19.33 -13.51 -48.76
N VAL A 477 -18.85 -12.38 -48.21
CA VAL A 477 -18.01 -11.46 -48.99
C VAL A 477 -16.66 -12.15 -49.23
N LEU A 478 -16.52 -12.78 -50.40
CA LEU A 478 -15.35 -13.59 -50.81
C LEU A 478 -13.99 -12.89 -50.62
N ASP A 479 -13.98 -11.56 -50.69
CA ASP A 479 -12.80 -10.75 -50.40
C ASP A 479 -13.20 -9.49 -49.61
N ILE A 480 -13.22 -9.64 -48.28
CA ILE A 480 -13.53 -8.55 -47.33
C ILE A 480 -12.56 -7.38 -47.49
N VAL A 481 -11.28 -7.68 -47.76
CA VAL A 481 -10.24 -6.66 -47.91
C VAL A 481 -10.56 -5.78 -49.12
N SER A 482 -10.87 -6.39 -50.26
CA SER A 482 -11.26 -5.65 -51.47
C SER A 482 -12.58 -4.88 -51.32
N ALA A 483 -13.51 -5.38 -50.50
CA ALA A 483 -14.80 -4.71 -50.28
C ALA A 483 -14.72 -3.53 -49.30
N ILE A 484 -13.94 -3.67 -48.21
CA ILE A 484 -13.87 -2.69 -47.12
C ILE A 484 -12.82 -1.60 -47.38
N SER A 485 -11.69 -1.95 -48.03
CA SER A 485 -10.57 -1.03 -48.21
C SER A 485 -10.94 0.26 -48.96
N PRO A 486 -11.73 0.23 -50.05
CA PRO A 486 -12.15 1.47 -50.73
C PRO A 486 -13.03 2.36 -49.86
N ILE A 487 -13.86 1.77 -48.99
CA ILE A 487 -14.76 2.51 -48.10
C ILE A 487 -13.94 3.24 -47.03
N LEU A 488 -13.01 2.52 -46.38
CA LEU A 488 -12.14 3.10 -45.34
C LEU A 488 -11.18 4.14 -45.91
N GLN A 489 -10.57 3.86 -47.07
CA GLN A 489 -9.69 4.83 -47.73
C GLN A 489 -10.45 6.10 -48.15
N GLN A 490 -11.69 5.96 -48.65
CA GLN A 490 -12.53 7.11 -48.98
C GLN A 490 -12.86 7.94 -47.73
N HIS A 491 -13.09 7.29 -46.59
CA HIS A 491 -13.38 7.97 -45.32
C HIS A 491 -12.18 8.74 -44.79
N VAL A 492 -11.01 8.08 -44.71
CA VAL A 492 -9.77 8.72 -44.22
C VAL A 492 -9.26 9.79 -45.19
N GLY A 493 -9.51 9.62 -46.49
CA GLY A 493 -9.18 10.58 -47.55
C GLY A 493 -7.69 10.64 -47.92
N ASN A 494 -6.79 10.50 -46.95
CA ASN A 494 -5.34 10.45 -47.14
C ASN A 494 -4.83 8.99 -47.05
N TYR A 495 -4.15 8.53 -48.11
CA TYR A 495 -3.62 7.18 -48.19
C TYR A 495 -2.51 6.90 -47.17
N ASP A 496 -1.62 7.86 -46.91
CA ASP A 496 -0.53 7.69 -45.93
C ASP A 496 -1.09 7.61 -44.51
N GLU A 497 -2.12 8.40 -44.22
CA GLU A 497 -2.84 8.36 -42.94
C GLU A 497 -3.60 7.04 -42.76
N PHE A 498 -4.29 6.57 -43.82
CA PHE A 498 -4.93 5.26 -43.83
C PHE A 498 -3.92 4.12 -43.61
N ALA A 499 -2.77 4.17 -44.28
CA ALA A 499 -1.70 3.18 -44.13
C ALA A 499 -1.12 3.18 -42.72
N ALA A 500 -0.91 4.36 -42.11
CA ALA A 500 -0.45 4.51 -40.74
C ALA A 500 -1.48 3.93 -39.74
N MET A 501 -2.76 4.26 -39.89
CA MET A 501 -3.83 3.73 -39.04
C MET A 501 -3.93 2.20 -39.13
N VAL A 502 -3.82 1.63 -40.34
CA VAL A 502 -3.81 0.17 -40.56
C VAL A 502 -2.59 -0.47 -39.88
N PHE A 503 -1.41 0.14 -39.98
CA PHE A 503 -0.20 -0.36 -39.32
C PHE A 503 -0.33 -0.34 -37.79
N GLU A 504 -0.77 0.78 -37.22
CA GLU A 504 -1.00 0.89 -35.77
C GLU A 504 -2.03 -0.14 -35.27
N ALA A 505 -3.11 -0.34 -36.02
CA ALA A 505 -4.15 -1.30 -35.67
C ALA A 505 -3.72 -2.76 -35.83
N ALA A 506 -2.88 -3.08 -36.81
CA ALA A 506 -2.41 -4.44 -37.06
C ALA A 506 -1.50 -4.96 -35.95
N TYR A 507 -0.70 -4.08 -35.35
CA TYR A 507 0.28 -4.41 -34.31
C TYR A 507 -0.11 -3.91 -32.91
N GLY A 508 -1.18 -3.12 -32.81
CA GLY A 508 -1.78 -2.68 -31.55
C GLY A 508 -2.79 -3.68 -30.97
N ASN A 509 -3.15 -3.48 -29.70
CA ASN A 509 -4.18 -4.27 -29.03
C ASN A 509 -5.58 -3.67 -29.29
N MET A 510 -5.96 -3.56 -30.56
CA MET A 510 -7.21 -2.91 -31.00
C MET A 510 -8.32 -3.93 -31.31
N PRO A 511 -9.61 -3.55 -31.20
CA PRO A 511 -10.75 -4.43 -31.48
C PRO A 511 -10.71 -5.11 -32.85
N ALA A 512 -10.18 -4.44 -33.87
CA ALA A 512 -10.14 -4.91 -35.26
C ALA A 512 -8.76 -5.41 -35.72
N SER A 513 -7.83 -5.76 -34.81
CA SER A 513 -6.42 -6.04 -35.17
C SER A 513 -6.25 -7.15 -36.22
N ASN A 514 -7.00 -8.25 -36.12
CA ASN A 514 -6.91 -9.37 -37.08
C ASN A 514 -7.20 -8.92 -38.53
N VAL A 515 -8.15 -8.00 -38.71
CA VAL A 515 -8.50 -7.49 -40.05
C VAL A 515 -7.54 -6.38 -40.46
N ALA A 516 -7.08 -5.56 -39.53
CA ALA A 516 -6.00 -4.61 -39.80
C ALA A 516 -4.74 -5.32 -40.30
N GLN A 517 -4.40 -6.50 -39.76
CA GLN A 517 -3.32 -7.36 -40.28
C GLN A 517 -3.58 -7.84 -41.71
N MET A 518 -4.84 -8.17 -42.06
CA MET A 518 -5.20 -8.54 -43.43
C MET A 518 -5.12 -7.34 -44.39
N LEU A 519 -5.58 -6.16 -43.97
CA LEU A 519 -5.48 -4.90 -44.72
C LEU A 519 -4.02 -4.45 -44.88
N TYR A 520 -3.15 -4.72 -43.89
CA TYR A 520 -1.74 -4.36 -43.95
C TYR A 520 -1.05 -4.97 -45.17
N HIS A 521 -1.36 -6.22 -45.51
CA HIS A 521 -0.80 -6.87 -46.70
C HIS A 521 -1.27 -6.23 -48.01
N SER A 522 -2.52 -5.75 -48.10
CA SER A 522 -3.00 -5.06 -49.30
C SER A 522 -2.44 -3.64 -49.42
N VAL A 523 -2.28 -2.93 -48.30
CA VAL A 523 -1.64 -1.61 -48.24
C VAL A 523 -0.18 -1.70 -48.71
N LEU A 524 0.58 -2.71 -48.26
CA LEU A 524 1.96 -2.94 -48.72
C LEU A 524 2.06 -3.24 -50.22
N GLN A 525 1.07 -3.94 -50.80
CA GLN A 525 1.03 -4.18 -52.25
C GLN A 525 0.65 -2.92 -53.03
N GLY A 526 -0.20 -2.05 -52.47
CA GLY A 526 -0.55 -0.75 -53.04
C GLY A 526 0.63 0.24 -53.08
N GLN A 527 1.45 0.30 -52.02
CA GLN A 527 2.66 1.14 -51.97
C GLN A 527 3.75 0.72 -52.97
N ASN A 528 3.79 -0.55 -53.38
CA ASN A 528 4.75 -1.02 -54.38
C ASN A 528 4.31 -0.74 -55.84
N ASN A 529 3.04 -0.34 -56.04
CA ASN A 529 2.44 -0.10 -57.35
C ASN A 529 2.13 1.38 -57.63
N ALA A 530 2.33 2.27 -56.66
CA ALA A 530 2.27 3.73 -56.76
C ALA A 530 3.69 4.31 -56.81
#